data_AF-A0A327LPY0-F1
#
_entry.id   AF-A0A327LPY0-F1
#
_cell.length_a   1.000
_cell.length_b   1.000
_cell.length_c   1.000
_cell.angle_alpha   90.00
_cell.angle_beta   90.00
_cell.angle_gamma   90.00
#
_symmetry.space_group_name_H-M   'P 1'
#
loop_
_entity.id
_entity.type
_entity.pdbx_description
1 polymer ?
#
loop_
_entity_poly.entity_id
_entity_poly.type
_entity_poly.pdbx_seq_one_letter_code
_entity_poly.pdbx_strand_id
1 'polypeptide(L)'
;MKGIPMQSGVLRVLRATAASWWRHRELRRTGQRALAQRLERQTVLRDLGYLKQAASLPNAHVICGEGGTFLHLGWTTVSTFAPIERFPLATLAVARGTPFIDIQLVTDVIAFANLPRVTRDGSVDPDSSGPGKSVSLTTYIDMVEALGGRIANDPRPCRST
;
A
#
# COMPACT_ATOMS: atom_id res chain seq x y z
N MET A 1 8.73 -25.69 -14.00
CA MET A 1 7.31 -25.61 -13.58
C MET A 1 6.62 -24.54 -14.40
N LYS A 2 5.67 -24.91 -15.29
CA LYS A 2 4.93 -23.97 -16.13
C LYS A 2 3.97 -23.18 -15.24
N GLY A 3 4.30 -21.92 -14.96
CA GLY A 3 3.50 -21.04 -14.13
C GLY A 3 2.14 -20.79 -14.78
N ILE A 4 1.06 -21.14 -14.07
CA ILE A 4 -0.21 -20.44 -14.22
C ILE A 4 0.14 -18.94 -14.13
N PRO A 5 -0.22 -18.08 -15.10
CA PRO A 5 0.34 -16.74 -15.19
C PRO A 5 0.06 -16.01 -13.89
N MET A 6 1.10 -15.53 -13.22
CA MET A 6 1.04 -14.86 -11.91
C MET A 6 0.00 -13.71 -11.86
N GLN A 7 -0.29 -13.09 -13.01
CA GLN A 7 -1.39 -12.13 -13.21
C GLN A 7 -2.79 -12.70 -12.93
N SER A 8 -3.02 -14.00 -13.18
CA SER A 8 -4.27 -14.68 -12.86
C SER A 8 -4.51 -14.80 -11.35
N GLY A 9 -3.44 -14.94 -10.55
CA GLY A 9 -3.53 -14.95 -9.09
C GLY A 9 -4.00 -13.61 -8.55
N VAL A 10 -3.39 -12.51 -9.02
CA VAL A 10 -3.80 -11.13 -8.69
C VAL A 10 -5.26 -10.90 -9.05
N LEU A 11 -5.66 -11.22 -10.29
CA LEU A 11 -7.04 -11.02 -10.74
C LEU A 11 -8.05 -11.87 -9.95
N ARG A 12 -7.67 -13.08 -9.54
CA ARG A 12 -8.52 -13.95 -8.72
C ARG A 12 -8.80 -13.30 -7.37
N VAL A 13 -7.75 -12.81 -6.69
CA VAL A 13 -7.88 -12.13 -5.40
C VAL A 13 -8.75 -10.88 -5.54
N LEU A 14 -8.45 -9.99 -6.49
CA LEU A 14 -9.21 -8.75 -6.68
C LEU A 14 -10.68 -9.00 -7.00
N ARG A 15 -11.00 -10.00 -7.84
CA ARG A 15 -12.39 -10.38 -8.14
C ARG A 15 -13.12 -10.92 -6.91
N ALA A 16 -12.46 -11.78 -6.13
CA ALA A 16 -13.03 -12.33 -4.91
C ALA A 16 -13.31 -11.22 -3.88
N THR A 17 -12.35 -10.31 -3.68
CA THR A 17 -12.50 -9.14 -2.81
C THR A 17 -13.62 -8.22 -3.29
N ALA A 18 -13.68 -7.89 -4.59
CA ALA A 18 -14.74 -7.05 -5.11
C ALA A 18 -16.12 -7.69 -4.91
N ALA A 19 -16.25 -9.00 -5.12
CA ALA A 19 -17.52 -9.71 -4.92
C ALA A 19 -17.94 -9.81 -3.45
N SER A 20 -17.01 -9.73 -2.50
CA SER A 20 -17.30 -9.80 -1.07
C SER A 20 -17.80 -8.47 -0.48
N TRP A 21 -17.74 -7.37 -1.23
CA TRP A 21 -18.20 -6.07 -0.77
C TRP A 21 -19.71 -6.10 -0.52
N TRP A 22 -20.12 -5.63 0.65
CA TRP A 22 -21.52 -5.67 1.09
C TRP A 22 -22.48 -5.14 0.01
N ARG A 23 -22.15 -3.97 -0.57
CA ARG A 23 -22.96 -3.36 -1.65
C ARG A 23 -23.11 -4.28 -2.86
N HIS A 24 -22.05 -4.94 -3.30
CA HIS A 24 -22.12 -5.84 -4.46
C HIS A 24 -22.87 -7.13 -4.13
N ARG A 25 -22.66 -7.68 -2.93
CA ARG A 25 -23.41 -8.84 -2.43
C ARG A 25 -24.90 -8.55 -2.36
N GLU A 26 -25.27 -7.36 -1.88
CA GLU A 26 -26.67 -6.93 -1.78
C GLU A 26 -27.33 -6.75 -3.16
N LEU A 27 -26.60 -6.19 -4.13
CA LEU A 27 -27.06 -6.11 -5.51
C LEU A 27 -27.27 -7.49 -6.14
N ARG A 28 -26.41 -8.47 -5.86
CA ARG A 28 -26.63 -9.86 -6.30
C ARG A 28 -27.85 -10.48 -5.64
N ARG A 29 -28.03 -10.25 -4.33
CA ARG A 29 -29.16 -10.77 -3.53
C ARG A 29 -30.50 -10.26 -4.06
N THR A 30 -30.55 -9.00 -4.46
CA THR A 30 -31.75 -8.33 -5.00
C THR A 30 -31.96 -8.56 -6.51
N GLY A 31 -31.18 -9.45 -7.14
CA GLY A 31 -31.31 -9.80 -8.55
C GLY A 31 -30.65 -8.82 -9.53
N GLN A 32 -30.03 -7.74 -9.06
CA GLN A 32 -29.33 -6.73 -9.88
C GLN A 32 -27.93 -7.19 -10.31
N ARG A 33 -27.84 -8.40 -10.89
CA ARG A 33 -26.56 -9.06 -11.23
C ARG A 33 -25.71 -8.27 -12.21
N ALA A 34 -26.30 -7.66 -13.23
CA ALA A 34 -25.57 -6.88 -14.23
C ALA A 34 -24.91 -5.63 -13.61
N LEU A 35 -25.63 -4.94 -12.71
CA LEU A 35 -25.08 -3.79 -11.99
C LEU A 35 -23.96 -4.22 -11.03
N ALA A 36 -24.17 -5.32 -10.28
CA ALA A 36 -23.13 -5.88 -9.42
C ALA A 36 -21.85 -6.20 -10.22
N GLN A 37 -21.97 -6.90 -11.35
CA GLN A 37 -20.83 -7.23 -12.21
C GLN A 37 -20.11 -6.00 -12.75
N ARG A 38 -20.85 -4.95 -13.15
CA ARG A 38 -20.26 -3.70 -13.62
C ARG A 38 -19.45 -3.02 -12.51
N LEU A 39 -20.01 -2.90 -11.31
CA LEU A 39 -19.32 -2.26 -10.17
C LEU A 39 -18.12 -3.09 -9.70
N GLU A 40 -18.25 -4.42 -9.64
CA GLU A 40 -17.13 -5.32 -9.34
C GLU A 40 -15.98 -5.14 -10.34
N ARG A 41 -16.30 -5.09 -11.64
CA ARG A 41 -15.31 -4.82 -12.69
C ARG A 41 -14.64 -3.46 -12.52
N GLN A 42 -15.40 -2.42 -12.17
CA GLN A 42 -14.84 -1.09 -11.90
C GLN A 42 -13.88 -1.10 -10.71
N THR A 43 -14.25 -1.74 -9.59
CA THR A 43 -13.35 -1.95 -8.45
C THR A 43 -12.07 -2.67 -8.85
N VAL A 44 -12.19 -3.79 -9.58
CA VAL A 44 -11.02 -4.55 -10.03
C VAL A 44 -10.11 -3.71 -10.92
N LEU A 45 -10.65 -2.94 -11.87
CA LEU A 45 -9.87 -2.09 -12.76
C LEU A 45 -9.15 -0.97 -12.00
N ARG A 46 -9.83 -0.34 -11.04
CA ARG A 46 -9.23 0.68 -10.16
C ARG A 46 -8.08 0.08 -9.34
N ASP A 47 -8.31 -1.06 -8.70
CA ASP A 47 -7.32 -1.70 -7.83
C ASP A 47 -6.11 -2.22 -8.64
N LEU A 48 -6.33 -2.69 -9.88
CA LEU A 48 -5.23 -2.96 -10.82
C LEU A 48 -4.44 -1.70 -11.17
N GLY A 49 -5.11 -0.55 -11.28
CA GLY A 49 -4.47 0.75 -11.48
C GLY A 49 -3.54 1.10 -10.32
N TYR A 50 -4.00 0.91 -9.08
CA TYR A 50 -3.17 1.11 -7.89
C TYR A 50 -1.97 0.16 -7.84
N LEU A 51 -2.15 -1.12 -8.17
CA LEU A 51 -1.02 -2.07 -8.23
C LEU A 51 0.00 -1.70 -9.31
N LYS A 52 -0.44 -1.13 -10.45
CA LYS A 52 0.48 -0.62 -11.47
C LYS A 52 1.26 0.59 -10.96
N GLN A 53 0.58 1.53 -10.30
CA GLN A 53 1.25 2.69 -9.68
C GLN A 53 2.25 2.25 -8.61
N ALA A 54 1.89 1.29 -7.77
CA ALA A 54 2.76 0.75 -6.73
C ALA A 54 4.05 0.14 -7.30
N ALA A 55 3.98 -0.43 -8.50
CA ALA A 55 5.12 -1.02 -9.18
C ALA A 55 5.96 -0.01 -9.98
N SER A 56 5.42 1.16 -10.32
CA SER A 56 6.10 2.17 -11.14
C SER A 56 6.67 3.35 -10.35
N LEU A 57 6.09 3.66 -9.20
CA LEU A 57 6.48 4.83 -8.40
C LEU A 57 7.63 4.46 -7.45
N PRO A 58 8.76 5.18 -7.49
CA PRO A 58 9.93 4.85 -6.67
C PRO A 58 9.69 5.00 -5.16
N ASN A 59 8.74 5.85 -4.78
CA ASN A 59 8.39 6.12 -3.38
C ASN A 59 7.09 5.43 -2.95
N ALA A 60 6.55 4.52 -3.76
CA ALA A 60 5.40 3.73 -3.32
C ALA A 60 5.83 2.81 -2.16
N HIS A 61 5.03 2.78 -1.11
CA HIS A 61 5.30 1.96 0.06
C HIS A 61 4.00 1.66 0.82
N VAL A 62 4.04 0.63 1.64
CA VAL A 62 2.96 0.25 2.55
C VAL A 62 3.43 0.48 3.98
N ILE A 63 2.62 1.14 4.80
CA ILE A 63 2.82 1.25 6.25
C ILE A 63 1.70 0.49 6.95
N CYS A 64 2.02 -0.33 7.94
CA CYS A 64 1.03 -0.99 8.81
C CYS A 64 1.37 -0.77 10.28
N GLY A 65 0.38 -0.33 11.06
CA GLY A 65 0.48 -0.16 12.51
C GLY A 65 -0.88 -0.35 13.18
N GLU A 66 -1.00 0.08 14.43
CA GLU A 66 -2.28 0.03 15.17
C GLU A 66 -3.39 0.83 14.48
N GLY A 67 -3.03 1.94 13.82
CA GLY A 67 -3.98 2.78 13.07
C GLY A 67 -4.51 2.15 11.76
N GLY A 68 -4.02 0.96 11.40
CA GLY A 68 -4.37 0.25 10.17
C GLY A 68 -3.24 0.24 9.14
N THR A 69 -3.62 -0.02 7.89
CA THR A 69 -2.68 -0.20 6.78
C THR A 69 -2.90 0.86 5.72
N PHE A 70 -1.82 1.48 5.26
CA PHE A 70 -1.79 2.59 4.31
C PHE A 70 -0.88 2.21 3.15
N LEU A 71 -1.41 2.22 1.93
CA LEU A 71 -0.66 2.10 0.68
C LEU A 71 -0.48 3.50 0.10
N HIS A 72 0.76 3.99 0.11
CA HIS A 72 1.15 5.29 -0.43
C HIS A 72 1.60 5.14 -1.88
N LEU A 73 1.01 5.95 -2.77
CA LEU A 73 1.20 5.95 -4.22
C LEU A 73 1.46 7.40 -4.69
N GLY A 74 2.47 8.05 -4.10
CA GLY A 74 2.78 9.46 -4.36
C GLY A 74 1.67 10.40 -3.85
N TRP A 75 0.84 10.90 -4.75
CA TRP A 75 -0.29 11.80 -4.43
C TRP A 75 -1.54 11.08 -3.90
N THR A 76 -1.61 9.76 -4.05
CA THR A 76 -2.75 8.96 -3.60
C THR A 76 -2.34 8.11 -2.41
N THR A 77 -3.15 8.10 -1.35
CA THR A 77 -3.07 7.10 -0.28
C THR A 77 -4.35 6.26 -0.29
N VAL A 78 -4.21 4.95 -0.33
CA VAL A 78 -5.32 4.00 -0.17
C VAL A 78 -5.15 3.33 1.18
N SER A 79 -6.14 3.42 2.06
CA SER A 79 -6.00 2.92 3.43
C SER A 79 -7.21 2.11 3.89
N THR A 80 -6.97 1.34 4.95
CA THR A 80 -8.00 0.64 5.71
C THR A 80 -7.64 0.62 7.20
N PHE A 81 -8.64 0.71 8.07
CA PHE A 81 -8.50 0.56 9.52
C PHE A 81 -8.39 -0.92 9.91
N ALA A 82 -7.48 -1.65 9.26
CA ALA A 82 -7.25 -3.05 9.51
C ALA A 82 -5.79 -3.42 9.25
N PRO A 83 -5.30 -4.51 9.87
CA PRO A 83 -4.00 -5.09 9.54
C PRO A 83 -3.88 -5.50 8.06
N ILE A 84 -2.64 -5.68 7.59
CA ILE A 84 -2.35 -5.91 6.17
C ILE A 84 -3.02 -7.19 5.64
N GLU A 85 -3.20 -8.23 6.45
CA GLU A 85 -3.84 -9.48 6.09
C GLU A 85 -5.31 -9.30 5.70
N ARG A 86 -5.93 -8.21 6.18
CA ARG A 86 -7.31 -7.82 5.84
C ARG A 86 -7.36 -6.75 4.75
N PHE A 87 -6.22 -6.40 4.17
CA PHE A 87 -6.11 -5.47 3.05
C PHE A 87 -5.51 -6.14 1.80
N PRO A 88 -6.33 -6.83 0.98
CA PRO A 88 -5.84 -7.58 -0.18
C PRO A 88 -5.01 -6.74 -1.16
N LEU A 89 -5.35 -5.47 -1.36
CA LEU A 89 -4.60 -4.58 -2.25
C LEU A 89 -3.17 -4.34 -1.75
N ALA A 90 -3.00 -4.00 -0.46
CA ALA A 90 -1.67 -3.80 0.12
C ALA A 90 -0.89 -5.11 0.17
N THR A 91 -1.52 -6.22 0.56
CA THR A 91 -0.89 -7.56 0.52
C THR A 91 -0.36 -7.88 -0.88
N LEU A 92 -1.14 -7.61 -1.92
CA LEU A 92 -0.71 -7.84 -3.31
C LEU A 92 0.40 -6.89 -3.76
N ALA A 93 0.43 -5.64 -3.27
CA ALA A 93 1.51 -4.70 -3.55
C ALA A 93 2.83 -5.19 -2.92
N VAL A 94 2.80 -5.56 -1.64
CA VAL A 94 3.96 -6.09 -0.91
C VAL A 94 4.46 -7.40 -1.53
N ALA A 95 3.55 -8.33 -1.87
CA ALA A 95 3.92 -9.56 -2.57
C ALA A 95 4.58 -9.33 -3.94
N ARG A 96 4.47 -8.11 -4.49
CA ARG A 96 5.06 -7.69 -5.76
C ARG A 96 6.30 -6.80 -5.59
N GLY A 97 6.82 -6.67 -4.37
CA GLY A 97 8.06 -5.96 -4.10
C GLY A 97 7.88 -4.51 -3.65
N THR A 98 6.64 -4.03 -3.43
CA THR A 98 6.45 -2.72 -2.80
C THR A 98 7.02 -2.76 -1.37
N PRO A 99 7.86 -1.79 -0.97
CA PRO A 99 8.37 -1.67 0.40
C PRO A 99 7.26 -1.72 1.43
N PHE A 100 7.47 -2.50 2.49
CA PHE A 100 6.56 -2.64 3.61
C PHE A 100 7.25 -2.21 4.90
N ILE A 101 6.61 -1.28 5.59
CA ILE A 101 7.08 -0.67 6.83
C ILE A 101 6.08 -1.07 7.92
N ASP A 102 6.47 -2.02 8.75
CA ASP A 102 5.70 -2.45 9.92
C ASP A 102 6.13 -1.60 11.13
N ILE A 103 5.18 -0.83 11.66
CA ILE A 103 5.37 0.06 12.81
C ILE A 103 4.62 -0.44 14.05
N GLN A 104 4.12 -1.68 14.08
CA GLN A 104 3.39 -2.21 15.23
C GLN A 104 4.20 -2.18 16.54
N LEU A 105 5.53 -2.26 16.45
CA LEU A 105 6.43 -2.25 17.61
C LEU A 105 6.99 -0.86 17.94
N VAL A 106 6.63 0.18 17.18
CA VAL A 106 7.08 1.55 17.45
C VAL A 106 6.35 2.07 18.68
N THR A 107 7.08 2.23 19.79
CA THR A 107 6.51 2.69 21.07
C THR A 107 6.43 4.21 21.16
N ASP A 108 7.38 4.92 20.54
CA ASP A 108 7.38 6.40 20.51
C ASP A 108 6.53 6.92 19.35
N VAL A 109 5.21 6.84 19.53
CA VAL A 109 4.22 7.26 18.53
C VAL A 109 4.30 8.77 18.25
N ILE A 110 4.70 9.57 19.23
CA ILE A 110 4.86 11.02 19.06
C ILE A 110 6.06 11.31 18.17
N ALA A 111 7.22 10.67 18.40
CA ALA A 111 8.37 10.80 17.52
C ALA A 111 8.04 10.34 16.11
N PHE A 112 7.33 9.21 15.97
CA PHE A 112 6.89 8.72 14.66
C PHE A 112 5.97 9.71 13.94
N ALA A 113 4.97 10.26 14.63
CA ALA A 113 4.04 11.23 14.04
C ALA A 113 4.72 12.54 13.61
N ASN A 114 5.86 12.87 14.22
CA ASN A 114 6.68 14.03 13.88
C ASN A 114 7.73 13.76 12.79
N LEU A 115 7.80 12.54 12.25
CA LEU A 115 8.71 12.24 11.14
C LEU A 115 8.33 13.06 9.88
N PRO A 116 9.34 13.43 9.07
CA PRO A 116 9.10 14.06 7.78
C PRO A 116 8.29 13.14 6.87
N ARG A 117 7.62 13.72 5.87
CA ARG A 117 6.89 12.94 4.87
C ARG A 117 7.85 12.35 3.85
N VAL A 118 7.46 11.25 3.22
CA VAL A 118 8.16 10.75 2.02
C VAL A 118 7.85 11.67 0.84
N THR A 119 8.85 11.98 0.02
CA THR A 119 8.68 12.77 -1.21
C THR A 119 7.69 12.09 -2.15
N ARG A 120 6.82 12.86 -2.82
CA ARG A 120 5.71 12.29 -3.61
C ARG A 120 6.18 11.70 -4.95
N ASP A 121 7.10 12.39 -5.63
CA ASP A 121 7.49 12.09 -7.02
C ASP A 121 9.00 11.80 -7.17
N GLY A 122 9.67 11.41 -6.09
CA GLY A 122 11.12 11.13 -6.10
C GLY A 122 12.02 12.37 -5.99
N SER A 123 11.51 13.57 -6.30
CA SER A 123 12.22 14.82 -6.04
C SER A 123 12.02 15.30 -4.60
N VAL A 124 13.10 15.68 -3.93
CA VAL A 124 13.04 16.45 -2.69
C VAL A 124 12.53 17.84 -3.04
N ASP A 125 11.44 18.27 -2.41
CA ASP A 125 10.95 19.64 -2.53
C ASP A 125 11.86 20.56 -1.69
N PRO A 126 12.60 21.49 -2.30
CA PRO A 126 13.58 22.32 -1.59
C PRO A 126 12.93 23.34 -0.63
N ASP A 127 11.64 23.67 -0.78
CA ASP A 127 11.02 24.81 -0.09
C ASP A 127 10.20 24.46 1.17
N SER A 128 10.33 23.25 1.71
CA SER A 128 9.64 22.89 2.94
C SER A 128 10.30 23.46 4.21
N SER A 129 10.25 24.78 4.37
CA SER A 129 10.66 25.50 5.59
C SER A 129 9.60 25.47 6.71
N GLY A 130 8.49 24.75 6.51
CA GLY A 130 7.48 24.47 7.53
C GLY A 130 7.62 23.07 8.16
N PRO A 131 6.70 22.67 9.07
CA PRO A 131 6.68 21.34 9.70
C PRO A 131 6.46 20.16 8.73
N GLY A 132 6.55 20.39 7.41
CA GLY A 132 6.36 19.45 6.32
C GLY A 132 7.63 19.19 5.51
N LYS A 133 8.76 18.94 6.18
CA LYS A 133 9.98 18.47 5.49
C LYS A 133 9.68 17.16 4.76
N SER A 134 10.08 17.07 3.50
CA SER A 134 9.98 15.83 2.71
C SER A 134 11.36 15.19 2.56
N VAL A 135 11.44 13.88 2.75
CA VAL A 135 12.69 13.10 2.63
C VAL A 135 12.51 11.96 1.64
N SER A 136 13.62 11.40 1.16
CA SER A 136 13.59 10.19 0.34
C SER A 136 12.96 9.01 1.11
N LEU A 137 12.40 8.03 0.39
CA LEU A 137 11.84 6.83 1.03
C LEU A 137 12.90 6.07 1.85
N THR A 138 14.13 5.97 1.36
CA THR A 138 15.22 5.29 2.08
C THR A 138 15.59 6.03 3.37
N THR A 139 15.64 7.37 3.33
CA THR A 139 15.87 8.19 4.54
C THR A 139 14.73 8.06 5.54
N TYR A 140 13.48 8.04 5.07
CA TYR A 140 12.33 7.81 5.94
C TYR A 140 12.40 6.42 6.60
N ILE A 141 12.76 5.39 5.83
CA ILE A 141 12.97 4.03 6.33
C ILE A 141 14.03 4.00 7.43
N ASP A 142 15.18 4.67 7.25
CA ASP A 142 16.22 4.74 8.28
C ASP A 142 15.69 5.35 9.59
N MET A 143 14.87 6.40 9.49
CA MET A 143 14.26 7.07 10.64
C MET A 143 13.22 6.17 11.35
N VAL A 144 12.39 5.46 10.58
CA VAL A 144 11.39 4.54 11.14
C VAL A 144 12.05 3.32 11.79
N GLU A 145 13.11 2.78 11.18
CA GLU A 145 13.90 1.67 11.73
C GLU A 145 14.58 2.08 13.06
N ALA A 146 15.08 3.31 13.16
CA ALA A 146 15.62 3.87 14.40
C ALA A 146 14.59 3.96 15.53
N LEU A 147 13.29 4.05 15.20
CA LEU A 147 12.18 4.00 16.16
C LEU A 147 11.66 2.57 16.44
N GLY A 148 12.31 1.55 15.89
CA GLY A 148 11.94 0.13 16.09
C GLY A 148 11.01 -0.45 15.02
N GLY A 149 10.76 0.29 13.93
CA GLY A 149 10.01 -0.24 12.78
C GLY A 149 10.76 -1.34 12.04
N ARG A 150 10.02 -2.25 11.40
CA ARG A 150 10.55 -3.38 10.64
C ARG A 150 10.27 -3.21 9.16
N ILE A 151 11.23 -3.58 8.32
CA ILE A 151 11.16 -3.36 6.88
C ILE A 151 11.17 -4.69 6.14
N ALA A 152 10.24 -4.85 5.19
CA ALA A 152 10.29 -5.91 4.18
C ALA A 152 10.29 -5.28 2.78
N ASN A 153 10.86 -5.99 1.80
CA ASN A 153 11.19 -5.45 0.48
C ASN A 153 11.97 -4.13 0.59
N ASP A 154 13.04 -4.14 1.38
CA ASP A 154 13.86 -2.96 1.63
C ASP A 154 14.43 -2.41 0.31
N PRO A 155 14.11 -1.16 -0.08
CA PRO A 155 14.60 -0.56 -1.32
C PRO A 155 16.05 -0.05 -1.20
N ARG A 156 16.64 -0.04 0.01
CA ARG A 156 18.05 0.34 0.21
C ARG A 156 18.96 -0.70 -0.49
N PRO A 157 20.09 -0.28 -1.09
CA PRO A 157 21.08 -1.23 -1.57
C PRO A 157 21.48 -2.14 -0.40
N CYS A 158 21.62 -3.45 -0.64
CA CYS A 158 22.14 -4.36 0.37
C CYS A 158 23.44 -3.77 0.93
N ARG A 159 23.47 -3.47 2.24
CA ARG A 159 24.71 -3.11 2.92
C ARG A 159 25.66 -4.28 2.70
N SER A 160 26.67 -4.07 1.87
CA SER A 160 27.77 -5.02 1.75
C SER A 160 28.41 -5.08 3.13
N THR A 161 28.24 -6.20 3.80
CA THR A 161 28.89 -6.52 5.08
C THR A 161 30.40 -6.56 4.93
#